data_AF-A0A353PY62-F1
#
_entry.id   AF-A0A353PY62-F1
#
_cell.length_a   1.000
_cell.length_b   1.000
_cell.length_c   1.000
_cell.angle_alpha   90.00
_cell.angle_beta   90.00
_cell.angle_gamma   90.00
#
_symmetry.space_group_name_H-M   'P 1'
#
loop_
_entity.id
_entity.type
_entity.pdbx_description
1 polymer ?
#
loop_
_entity_poly.entity_id
_entity_poly.type
_entity_poly.pdbx_seq_one_letter_code
_entity_poly.pdbx_strand_id
1 'polypeptide(L)' 'MMPVCKETSKKSVVTDNNMMKVYIEQLSTAWARTPSPAWADIDKAISEAFEKAVRKKAAPQQALDEAAKK' A
#
# COMPACT_ATOMS: atom_id res chain seq x y z
N MET A 1 -2.85 -13.82 11.58
CA MET A 1 -2.66 -12.40 11.95
C MET A 1 -1.17 -12.14 12.06
N MET A 2 -0.64 -11.07 11.46
CA MET A 2 0.81 -10.80 11.48
C MET A 2 1.24 -10.24 12.84
N PRO A 3 2.33 -10.73 13.44
CA PRO A 3 2.85 -10.18 14.68
C PRO A 3 3.51 -8.81 14.43
N VAL A 4 3.10 -7.81 15.21
CA VAL A 4 3.76 -6.48 15.25
C VAL A 4 4.95 -6.45 16.22
N CYS A 5 5.02 -7.39 17.16
CA CYS A 5 6.17 -7.55 18.05
C CYS A 5 7.27 -8.38 17.39
N LYS A 6 8.47 -7.80 17.25
CA LYS A 6 9.64 -8.43 16.61
C LYS A 6 10.07 -9.74 17.27
N GLU A 7 9.86 -9.90 18.57
CA GLU A 7 10.20 -11.15 19.25
C GLU A 7 9.21 -12.27 18.93
N THR A 8 7.97 -11.91 18.61
CA THR A 8 6.95 -12.90 18.22
C THR A 8 7.14 -13.34 16.77
N SER A 9 7.65 -12.48 15.89
CA SER A 9 7.90 -12.82 14.48
C SER A 9 9.02 -13.83 14.27
N LYS A 10 9.91 -14.03 15.26
CA LYS A 10 11.01 -14.99 15.23
C LYS A 10 10.63 -16.42 15.66
N LYS A 11 9.40 -16.62 16.14
CA LYS A 11 8.96 -17.95 16.61
C LYS A 11 8.73 -18.90 15.43
N SER A 12 9.01 -20.19 15.62
CA SER A 12 8.87 -21.25 14.60
C SER A 12 7.51 -21.27 13.91
N VAL A 13 6.43 -21.06 14.67
CA VAL A 13 5.06 -20.96 14.16
C VAL A 13 4.86 -19.87 13.08
N VAL A 14 5.73 -18.86 13.06
CA VAL A 14 5.72 -17.77 12.07
C VAL A 14 6.78 -18.00 10.99
N THR A 15 7.99 -18.40 11.35
CA THR A 15 9.10 -18.58 10.38
C THR A 15 8.91 -19.78 9.46
N ASP A 16 8.26 -20.84 9.96
CA ASP A 16 8.11 -22.11 9.25
C ASP A 16 6.83 -22.12 8.39
N ASN A 17 6.00 -21.08 8.50
CA ASN A 17 4.82 -20.91 7.68
C ASN A 17 5.18 -20.18 6.38
N ASN A 18 5.02 -20.88 5.25
CA ASN A 18 5.36 -20.35 3.92
C ASN A 18 4.64 -19.04 3.57
N MET A 19 3.39 -18.85 3.99
CA MET A 19 2.67 -17.60 3.74
C MET A 19 3.24 -16.45 4.59
N MET A 20 3.48 -16.71 5.87
CA MET A 20 4.03 -15.70 6.79
C MET A 20 5.41 -15.23 6.36
N LYS A 21 6.24 -16.13 5.80
CA LYS A 21 7.55 -15.79 5.26
C LYS A 21 7.47 -14.71 4.17
N VAL A 22 6.56 -14.86 3.21
CA VAL A 22 6.32 -13.86 2.14
C VAL A 22 5.87 -12.52 2.71
N TYR A 23 4.97 -12.52 3.70
CA TYR A 23 4.53 -11.29 4.34
C TYR A 23 5.64 -10.59 5.13
N ILE A 24 6.52 -11.33 5.83
CA ILE A 24 7.66 -10.76 6.55
C ILE A 24 8.65 -10.12 5.58
N GLU A 25 8.94 -10.79 4.47
CA GLU A 25 9.81 -10.27 3.43
C GLU A 25 9.26 -8.96 2.85
N GLN A 26 7.98 -8.92 2.48
CA GLN A 26 7.32 -7.71 1.98
C GLN A 26 7.31 -6.57 3.01
N LEU A 27 7.14 -6.89 4.30
CA LEU A 27 7.14 -5.89 5.37
C LEU A 27 8.51 -5.21 5.56
N SER A 28 9.61 -5.84 5.15
CA SER A 28 10.95 -5.25 5.25
C SER A 28 11.14 -4.00 4.38
N THR A 29 10.36 -3.89 3.29
CA THR A 29 10.38 -2.75 2.36
C THR A 29 9.10 -1.93 2.39
N ALA A 30 8.09 -2.37 3.13
CA ALA A 30 6.80 -1.69 3.22
C ALA A 30 6.93 -0.38 4.00
N TRP A 31 6.40 0.70 3.43
CA TRP A 31 6.24 1.97 4.12
C TRP A 31 4.86 2.06 4.73
N ALA A 32 4.79 2.61 5.94
CA ALA A 32 3.51 3.00 6.53
C ALA A 32 2.85 4.07 5.66
N ARG A 33 1.52 4.00 5.53
CA ARG A 33 0.76 5.06 4.87
C ARG A 33 0.95 6.38 5.60
N THR A 34 0.89 7.49 4.85
CA THR A 34 1.00 8.83 5.43
C THR A 34 -0.13 9.06 6.45
N PRO A 35 0.18 9.38 7.71
CA PRO A 35 -0.85 9.68 8.70
C PRO A 35 -1.44 11.06 8.38
N SER A 36 -2.61 11.08 7.75
CA SER A 36 -3.32 12.30 7.40
C SER A 36 -4.82 12.14 7.66
N PRO A 37 -5.50 13.13 8.26
CA PRO A 37 -6.96 13.12 8.39
C PRO A 37 -7.65 13.16 7.02
N ALA A 38 -6.99 13.70 6.00
CA ALA A 38 -7.48 13.77 4.62
C ALA A 38 -7.15 12.49 3.81
N TRP A 39 -6.69 11.41 4.44
CA TRP A 39 -6.28 10.19 3.72
C TRP A 39 -7.41 9.61 2.86
N ALA A 40 -8.66 9.72 3.30
CA ALA A 40 -9.81 9.26 2.52
C ALA A 40 -9.93 9.99 1.17
N ASP A 41 -9.66 11.31 1.16
CA ASP A 41 -9.71 12.11 -0.06
C ASP A 41 -8.51 11.80 -0.97
N ILE A 42 -7.32 11.61 -0.38
CA ILE A 42 -6.11 11.21 -1.11
C ILE A 42 -6.31 9.83 -1.78
N ASP A 43 -6.84 8.86 -1.06
CA ASP A 43 -7.12 7.50 -1.56
C ASP A 43 -8.11 7.53 -2.74
N LYS A 44 -9.15 8.36 -2.62
CA LYS A 44 -10.12 8.59 -3.70
C LYS A 44 -9.46 9.22 -4.93
N ALA A 45 -8.67 10.29 -4.75
CA ALA A 45 -8.01 10.98 -5.85
C ALA A 45 -7.04 10.06 -6.62
N ILE A 46 -6.25 9.25 -5.90
CA ILE A 46 -5.33 8.27 -6.48
C ILE A 46 -6.10 7.17 -7.22
N SER A 47 -7.18 6.64 -6.63
CA SER A 47 -8.00 5.59 -7.24
C SER A 47 -8.66 6.06 -8.54
N GLU A 48 -9.22 7.27 -8.54
CA GLU A 48 -9.81 7.87 -9.75
C GLU A 48 -8.77 8.09 -10.86
N ALA A 49 -7.56 8.55 -10.51
CA ALA A 49 -6.48 8.74 -11.46
C ALA A 49 -6.03 7.40 -12.09
N PHE A 50 -5.88 6.36 -11.25
CA PHE A 50 -5.57 5.02 -11.71
C PHE A 50 -6.64 4.49 -12.69
N GLU A 51 -7.92 4.62 -12.34
CA GLU A 51 -9.02 4.21 -13.21
C GLU A 51 -9.01 4.94 -14.55
N LYS A 52 -8.79 6.27 -14.54
CA LYS A 52 -8.71 7.07 -15.77
C LYS A 52 -7.57 6.58 -16.67
N ALA A 53 -6.39 6.31 -16.10
CA ALA A 53 -5.23 5.85 -16.85
C ALA A 53 -5.45 4.46 -17.46
N VAL A 54 -5.90 3.48 -16.67
CA VAL A 54 -6.10 2.09 -17.13
C VAL A 54 -7.25 1.99 -18.15
N ARG A 55 -8.30 2.80 -17.99
CA ARG A 55 -9.42 2.87 -18.94
C ARG A 55 -9.11 3.73 -20.17
N LYS A 56 -7.87 4.21 -20.33
CA LYS A 56 -7.41 5.06 -21.44
C LYS A 56 -8.23 6.37 -21.59
N LYS A 57 -8.78 6.88 -20.49
CA LYS A 57 -9.52 8.15 -20.45
C LYS A 57 -8.60 9.37 -20.28
N ALA A 58 -7.38 9.14 -19.80
CA ALA A 58 -6.31 10.15 -19.72
C ALA A 58 -4.95 9.45 -19.78
N ALA A 59 -3.90 10.18 -20.16
CA ALA A 59 -2.53 9.69 -20.00
C ALA A 59 -2.18 9.59 -18.50
N PRO A 60 -1.32 8.65 -18.07
CA PRO A 60 -0.97 8.47 -16.66
C PRO A 60 -0.47 9.75 -15.99
N GLN A 61 0.41 10.51 -16.66
CA GLN A 61 0.94 11.76 -16.13
C GLN A 61 -0.17 12.80 -15.90
N GLN A 62 -1.03 13.02 -16.90
CA GLN A 62 -2.15 13.95 -16.78
C GLN A 62 -3.11 13.55 -15.64
N ALA A 63 -3.42 12.25 -15.50
CA ALA A 63 -4.32 11.77 -14.47
C ALA A 63 -3.76 12.02 -13.05
N LEU A 64 -2.44 11.85 -12.87
CA LEU A 64 -1.77 12.12 -11.61
C LEU A 64 -1.62 13.63 -11.34
N ASP A 65 -1.33 14.44 -12.36
CA ASP A 65 -1.26 15.90 -12.24
C ASP A 65 -2.63 16.51 -11.86
N GLU A 66 -3.73 15.94 -12.35
CA GLU A 66 -5.09 16.29 -11.94
C GLU A 66 -5.39 15.87 -10.51
N ALA A 67 -4.96 14.67 -10.09
CA ALA A 67 -5.15 14.18 -8.72
C ALA A 67 -4.37 15.01 -7.69
N ALA A 68 -3.16 15.46 -8.02
CA ALA A 68 -2.33 16.28 -7.13
C ALA A 68 -2.90 17.68 -6.83
N LYS A 69 -3.95 18.10 -7.56
CA LYS A 69 -4.64 19.38 -7.36
C LYS A 69 -5.88 19.28 -6.46
N LYS A 70 -6.27 18.06 -6.05
CA LYS A 70 -7.39 17.80 -5.15
C LYS A 70 -6.91 17.70 -3.71
#